data_AF-A0A5K1E044-F1
#
_entry.id   AF-A0A5K1E044-F1
#
_cell.length_a   1.000
_cell.length_b   1.000
_cell.length_c   1.000
_cell.angle_alpha   90.00
_cell.angle_beta   90.00
_cell.angle_gamma   90.00
#
_symmetry.space_group_name_H-M   'P 1'
#
loop_
_entity.id
_entity.type
_entity.pdbx_description
1 polymer ?
#
loop_
_entity_poly.entity_id
_entity_poly.type
_entity_poly.pdbx_seq_one_letter_code
_entity_poly.pdbx_strand_id
1 'polypeptide(L)' 'MESGSATKRRGWLLKKARELALRHDDQVGLIIFSSSRQMFKYCSPNS' A
#
# COMPACT_ATOMS: atom_id res chain seq x y z
N MET A 1 -12.90 14.91 2.20
CA MET A 1 -13.58 13.65 1.83
C MET A 1 -12.78 13.03 0.69
N GLU A 2 -12.09 11.91 0.91
CA GLU A 2 -11.48 11.17 -0.21
C GLU A 2 -12.60 10.57 -1.09
N SER A 3 -12.43 10.61 -2.41
CA SER A 3 -13.39 10.00 -3.33
C SER A 3 -13.37 8.47 -3.20
N GLY A 4 -14.51 7.81 -3.35
CA GLY A 4 -14.61 6.34 -3.22
C GLY A 4 -13.71 5.55 -4.19
N SER A 5 -13.28 6.17 -5.30
CA SER A 5 -12.32 5.57 -6.25
C SER A 5 -10.90 5.50 -5.69
N ALA A 6 -10.46 6.52 -4.95
CA ALA A 6 -9.13 6.56 -4.34
C ALA A 6 -8.99 5.48 -3.25
N THR A 7 -10.04 5.29 -2.45
CA THR A 7 -10.09 4.26 -1.41
C THR A 7 -9.97 2.84 -1.98
N LYS A 8 -10.68 2.55 -3.08
CA LYS A 8 -10.61 1.23 -3.75
C LYS A 8 -9.23 0.97 -4.36
N ARG A 9 -8.65 1.95 -5.06
CA ARG A 9 -7.30 1.82 -5.66
C ARG A 9 -6.22 1.64 -4.60
N ARG A 10 -6.30 2.38 -3.50
CA ARG A 10 -5.40 2.20 -2.35
C ARG A 10 -5.45 0.77 -1.82
N GLY A 11 -6.65 0.23 -1.61
CA GLY A 11 -6.82 -1.16 -1.15
C GLY A 11 -6.21 -2.20 -2.11
N TRP A 12 -6.43 -2.04 -3.42
CA TRP A 12 -5.83 -2.92 -4.42
C TRP A 12 -4.30 -2.85 -4.43
N LEU A 13 -3.72 -1.64 -4.33
CA LEU A 13 -2.28 -1.43 -4.32
C LEU A 13 -1.61 -2.09 -3.11
N LEU A 14 -2.21 -1.93 -1.92
CA LEU A 14 -1.75 -2.57 -0.68
C LEU A 14 -1.80 -4.11 -0.78
N LYS A 15 -2.85 -4.67 -1.41
CA LYS A 15 -2.95 -6.12 -1.62
C LYS A 15 -1.82 -6.62 -2.52
N LYS A 16 -1.50 -5.91 -3.60
CA LYS A 16 -0.42 -6.29 -4.51
C LYS A 16 0.97 -6.18 -3.89
N ALA A 17 1.23 -5.13 -3.11
CA ALA A 17 2.47 -5.00 -2.34
C ALA A 17 2.67 -6.19 -1.39
N ARG A 18 1.60 -6.64 -0.72
CA ARG A 18 1.64 -7.83 0.14
C ARG A 18 1.87 -9.13 -0.64
N GLU A 19 1.20 -9.31 -1.78
CA GLU A 19 1.42 -10.49 -2.64
C GLU A 19 2.87 -10.57 -3.14
N LEU A 20 3.48 -9.43 -3.47
CA LEU A 20 4.89 -9.36 -3.87
C LEU A 20 5.83 -9.72 -2.70
N ALA A 21 5.62 -9.12 -1.53
CA ALA A 21 6.44 -9.40 -0.34
C ALA A 21 6.42 -10.88 0.06
N LEU A 22 5.27 -11.57 -0.09
CA LEU A 22 5.16 -12.99 0.25
C LEU A 22 5.75 -13.95 -0.80
N ARG A 23 5.88 -13.53 -2.05
CA ARG A 23 6.25 -14.44 -3.15
C ARG A 23 7.76 -14.60 -3.32
N HIS A 24 8.51 -13.51 -3.14
CA HIS A 24 9.91 -13.45 -3.52
C HIS A 24 10.88 -13.24 -2.34
N ASP A 25 10.40 -13.24 -1.09
CA ASP A 25 11.18 -12.80 0.09
C ASP A 25 11.77 -11.38 -0.09
N ASP A 26 11.19 -10.61 -1.02
CA ASP A 26 11.60 -9.25 -1.33
C ASP A 26 11.07 -8.31 -0.27
N GLN A 27 11.94 -7.41 0.20
CA GLN A 27 11.52 -6.33 1.07
C GLN A 27 10.77 -5.27 0.26
N VAL A 28 9.51 -5.02 0.63
CA VAL A 28 8.62 -4.10 -0.08
C VAL A 28 8.19 -2.97 0.85
N GLY A 29 8.52 -1.75 0.45
CA GLY A 29 8.02 -0.51 1.07
C GLY A 29 7.07 0.23 0.13
N LEU A 30 5.93 0.67 0.65
CA LEU A 30 4.94 1.46 -0.08
C LEU A 30 4.48 2.65 0.77
N ILE A 31 4.59 3.86 0.22
CA ILE A 31 4.11 5.10 0.84
C ILE A 31 3.13 5.76 -0.14
N ILE A 32 1.94 6.10 0.34
CA ILE A 32 0.89 6.75 -0.44
C ILE A 32 0.54 8.07 0.23
N PHE A 33 0.71 9.16 -0.52
CA PHE A 33 0.25 10.49 -0.14
C PHE A 33 -1.09 10.78 -0.80
N SER A 34 -2.10 11.15 0.00
CA SER A 34 -3.38 11.61 -0.54
C SER A 34 -3.42 13.13 -0.68
N SER A 35 -4.33 13.61 -1.52
CA SER A 35 -4.67 15.03 -1.60
C SER A 35 -5.30 15.57 -0.31
N SER A 36 -5.81 14.70 0.57
CA SER A 36 -6.30 15.05 1.90
C SER A 36 -5.19 15.15 2.97
N ARG A 37 -3.92 15.16 2.55
CA ARG A 37 -2.73 15.17 3.44
C ARG A 37 -2.67 13.97 4.39
N GLN A 38 -3.33 12.87 4.04
CA GLN A 38 -3.22 11.60 4.77
C GLN A 38 -2.07 10.79 4.16
N MET A 39 -1.25 10.20 5.03
CA MET A 39 -0.17 9.31 4.64
C MET A 39 -0.54 7.88 5.00
N PHE A 40 -0.50 6.99 4.02
CA PHE A 40 -0.65 5.55 4.23
C PHE A 40 0.68 4.88 3.94
N LYS A 41 1.09 3.96 4.81
CA LYS A 41 2.33 3.20 4.65
C LYS A 41 2.08 1.71 4.77
N TYR A 42 2.81 0.94 3.99
CA TYR A 42 2.95 -0.49 4.12
C TYR A 42 4.43 -0.84 4.06
N CYS A 43 4.88 -1.66 5.00
CA CYS A 43 6.21 -2.26 5.00
C CYS A 43 6.04 -3.76 5.12
N SER A 44 6.79 -4.53 4.34
CA SER A 44 6.92 -5.97 4.55
C SER A 44 7.46 -6.23 5.98
N PRO A 45 7.01 -7.29 6.65
CA PRO A 45 7.65 -7.76 7.88
C PRO A 45 9.12 -8.09 7.60
N ASN A 46 9.99 -7.82 8.57
CA ASN A 46 11.38 -8.24 8.50
C ASN A 46 11.42 -9.73 8.87
N SER A 47 12.09 -10.55 8.07
CA SER A 47 12.30 -11.99 8.32
C SER A 47 13.14 -12.23 9.57
#